data_AF-A0A2S8WQK6-F1
#
_entry.id   AF-A0A2S8WQK6-F1
#
_cell.length_a   1.000
_cell.length_b   1.000
_cell.length_c   1.000
_cell.angle_alpha   90.00
_cell.angle_beta   90.00
_cell.angle_gamma   90.00
#
_symmetry.space_group_name_H-M   'P 1'
#
loop_
_entity.id
_entity.type
_entity.pdbx_description
1 polymer ?
#
loop_
_entity_poly.entity_id
_entity_poly.type
_entity_poly.pdbx_seq_one_letter_code
_entity_poly.pdbx_strand_id
1 'polypeptide(L)'
;MTRTELLVFTAVIVVSATALAIPFFRAWSGAWRSWAIQGPGPLIFTQRNYAPLHFGVAALAILGLAVAVYASAERLAFVDEIWNILLAVFIPVGLGIRWWWPVALTPRWHKEWVSRGGSPETPLWGPDEEVPQAQARKGWR
;
A
#
# COMPACT_ATOMS: atom_id res chain seq x y z
N MET A 1 2.95 -8.76 -30.39
CA MET A 1 2.66 -9.55 -29.18
C MET A 1 1.49 -10.45 -29.48
N THR A 2 1.64 -11.76 -29.29
CA THR A 2 0.56 -12.73 -29.49
C THR A 2 -0.45 -12.63 -28.34
N ARG A 3 -1.66 -13.15 -28.53
CA ARG A 3 -2.71 -13.16 -27.48
C ARG A 3 -2.25 -13.92 -26.23
N THR A 4 -1.50 -15.01 -26.41
CA THR A 4 -0.92 -15.79 -25.32
C THR A 4 0.12 -14.99 -24.55
N GLU A 5 1.02 -14.27 -25.23
CA GLU A 5 1.99 -13.37 -24.58
C GLU A 5 1.30 -12.28 -23.76
N LEU A 6 0.19 -11.71 -24.26
CA LEU A 6 -0.61 -10.73 -23.54
C LEU A 6 -1.23 -11.28 -22.26
N LEU A 7 -1.78 -12.49 -22.32
CA LEU A 7 -2.34 -13.14 -21.14
C LEU A 7 -1.26 -13.46 -20.10
N VAL A 8 -0.10 -13.99 -20.53
CA VAL A 8 1.02 -14.28 -19.64
C VAL A 8 1.54 -13.01 -18.98
N PHE A 9 1.76 -11.96 -19.77
CA PHE A 9 2.22 -10.66 -19.26
C PHE A 9 1.25 -10.07 -18.24
N THR A 10 -0.05 -10.08 -18.55
CA THR A 10 -1.09 -9.60 -17.64
C THR A 10 -1.15 -10.43 -16.36
N ALA A 11 -1.02 -11.76 -16.45
CA ALA A 11 -1.01 -12.64 -15.29
C ALA A 11 0.18 -12.35 -14.36
N VAL A 12 1.39 -12.15 -14.92
CA VAL A 12 2.58 -11.77 -14.14
C VAL A 12 2.34 -10.46 -13.41
N ILE A 13 1.77 -9.45 -14.09
CA ILE A 13 1.45 -8.17 -13.48
C ILE A 13 0.47 -8.32 -12.32
N VAL A 14 -0.62 -9.08 -12.50
CA VAL A 14 -1.62 -9.30 -11.45
C VAL A 14 -1.01 -10.01 -10.24
N VAL A 15 -0.13 -11.00 -10.45
CA VAL A 15 0.59 -11.69 -9.37
C VAL A 15 1.51 -10.72 -8.62
N SER A 16 2.27 -9.88 -9.34
CA SER A 16 3.13 -8.87 -8.72
C SER A 16 2.34 -7.84 -7.90
N ALA A 17 1.21 -7.35 -8.42
CA ALA A 17 0.33 -6.45 -7.70
C ALA A 17 -0.26 -7.11 -6.44
N THR A 18 -0.66 -8.38 -6.55
CA THR A 18 -1.20 -9.15 -5.42
C THR A 18 -0.15 -9.32 -4.31
N ALA A 19 1.10 -9.60 -4.67
CA ALA A 19 2.20 -9.73 -3.72
C ALA A 19 2.42 -8.43 -2.91
N LEU A 20 2.27 -7.26 -3.55
CA LEU A 20 2.34 -5.95 -2.89
C LEU A 20 1.07 -5.59 -2.10
N ALA A 21 -0.10 -6.07 -2.53
CA ALA A 21 -1.36 -5.82 -1.84
C ALA A 21 -1.45 -6.55 -0.49
N ILE A 22 -0.83 -7.73 -0.33
CA ILE A 22 -0.84 -8.51 0.92
C ILE A 22 -0.33 -7.69 2.12
N PRO A 23 0.90 -7.12 2.13
CA PRO A 23 1.37 -6.33 3.26
C PRO A 23 0.49 -5.10 3.51
N PHE A 24 -0.04 -4.48 2.45
CA PHE A 24 -1.00 -3.39 2.56
C PHE A 24 -2.26 -3.80 3.34
N PHE A 25 -2.94 -4.88 2.94
CA PHE A 25 -4.18 -5.32 3.59
C PHE A 25 -3.95 -5.76 5.03
N ARG A 26 -2.81 -6.41 5.32
CA ARG A 26 -2.42 -6.77 6.69
C ARG A 26 -2.17 -5.54 7.56
N ALA A 27 -1.53 -4.52 7.01
CA ALA A 27 -1.33 -3.25 7.70
C ALA A 27 -2.65 -2.49 7.89
N TRP A 28 -3.48 -2.41 6.85
CA TRP A 28 -4.75 -1.69 6.86
C TRP A 28 -5.74 -2.26 7.88
N SER A 29 -5.87 -3.58 7.91
CA SER A 29 -6.72 -4.29 8.89
C SER A 29 -6.17 -4.26 10.32
N GLY A 30 -4.90 -3.89 10.50
CA GLY A 30 -4.24 -3.96 11.81
C GLY A 30 -3.83 -5.38 12.22
N ALA A 31 -3.90 -6.37 11.33
CA ALA A 31 -3.34 -7.71 11.55
C ALA A 31 -1.80 -7.69 11.65
N TRP A 32 -1.17 -6.66 11.08
CA TRP A 32 0.23 -6.32 11.26
C TRP A 32 0.28 -4.84 11.68
N ARG A 33 0.53 -4.55 12.98
CA ARG A 33 0.70 -3.17 13.47
C ARG A 33 2.15 -2.79 13.75
N SER A 34 3.02 -3.80 13.93
CA SER A 34 4.42 -3.60 14.30
C SER A 34 5.24 -2.87 13.23
N TRP A 35 4.74 -2.70 12.01
CA TRP A 35 5.39 -1.84 11.01
C TRP A 35 5.39 -0.36 11.42
N ALA A 36 4.40 0.10 12.18
CA ALA A 36 4.25 1.53 12.51
C ALA A 36 5.37 2.06 13.42
N ILE A 37 5.98 1.17 14.20
CA ILE A 37 7.12 1.48 15.11
C ILE A 37 8.48 1.22 14.46
N GLN A 38 8.52 0.62 13.28
CA GLN A 38 9.78 0.44 12.55
C GLN A 38 10.22 1.80 12.01
N GLY A 39 11.53 2.04 11.95
CA GLY A 39 12.07 3.23 11.31
C GLY A 39 11.63 3.32 9.84
N PRO A 40 11.58 4.53 9.26
CA PRO A 40 11.32 4.69 7.84
C PRO A 40 12.36 3.90 7.04
N GLY A 41 11.90 3.16 6.02
CA GLY A 41 12.78 2.40 5.15
C GLY A 41 13.78 3.31 4.41
N PRO A 42 14.85 2.72 3.84
CA PRO A 42 15.72 3.47 2.94
C PRO A 42 14.87 4.07 1.83
N LEU A 43 15.14 5.33 1.46
CA LEU A 43 14.34 6.04 0.46
C LEU A 43 12.91 6.36 0.92
N ILE A 44 12.64 6.57 2.21
CA ILE A 44 11.39 7.18 2.70
C ILE A 44 11.75 8.42 3.53
N PHE A 45 11.21 9.58 3.16
CA PHE A 45 11.56 10.87 3.78
C PHE A 45 10.56 11.32 4.87
N THR A 46 9.60 10.46 5.22
CA THR A 46 8.61 10.76 6.25
C THR A 46 9.16 10.44 7.64
N GLN A 47 8.73 11.21 8.65
CA GLN A 47 9.09 10.95 10.05
C GLN A 47 8.62 9.58 10.57
N ARG A 48 7.57 9.03 9.95
CA ARG A 48 6.99 7.72 10.29
C ARG A 48 7.16 6.76 9.13
N ASN A 49 7.21 5.47 9.43
CA ASN A 49 7.18 4.44 8.40
C ASN A 49 5.78 4.32 7.81
N TYR A 50 5.63 4.44 6.50
CA TYR A 50 4.37 4.20 5.77
C TYR A 50 4.51 3.15 4.67
N ALA A 51 5.62 2.38 4.66
CA ALA A 51 5.95 1.47 3.57
C ALA A 51 4.82 0.51 3.15
N PRO A 52 4.04 -0.10 4.08
CA PRO A 52 2.93 -0.96 3.68
C PRO A 52 1.83 -0.21 2.90
N LEU A 53 1.61 1.07 3.18
CA LEU A 53 0.65 1.90 2.46
C LEU A 53 1.16 2.27 1.07
N HIS A 54 2.47 2.54 0.94
CA HIS A 54 3.12 2.71 -0.35
C HIS A 54 3.00 1.48 -1.23
N PHE A 55 3.13 0.27 -0.67
CA PHE A 55 2.91 -0.98 -1.41
C PHE A 55 1.47 -1.11 -1.93
N GLY A 56 0.48 -0.65 -1.16
CA GLY A 56 -0.91 -0.60 -1.61
C GLY A 56 -1.12 0.30 -2.83
N VAL A 57 -0.55 1.52 -2.79
CA VAL A 57 -0.63 2.44 -3.94
C VAL A 57 0.13 1.90 -5.15
N ALA A 58 1.31 1.30 -4.93
CA ALA A 58 2.07 0.66 -5.98
C ALA A 58 1.28 -0.50 -6.62
N ALA A 59 0.60 -1.33 -5.83
CA ALA A 59 -0.27 -2.39 -6.33
C ALA A 59 -1.40 -1.84 -7.21
N LEU A 60 -2.07 -0.77 -6.77
CA LEU A 60 -3.12 -0.10 -7.55
C LEU A 60 -2.58 0.51 -8.86
N ALA A 61 -1.40 1.14 -8.81
CA ALA A 61 -0.75 1.71 -9.98
C ALA A 61 -0.39 0.63 -11.02
N ILE A 62 0.16 -0.49 -10.54
CA ILE A 62 0.53 -1.63 -11.37
C ILE A 62 -0.71 -2.26 -12.01
N LEU A 63 -1.81 -2.43 -11.28
CA LEU A 63 -3.08 -2.94 -11.83
C LEU A 63 -3.66 -1.97 -12.86
N GLY A 64 -3.66 -0.67 -12.57
CA GLY A 64 -4.08 0.36 -13.52
C GLY A 64 -3.27 0.31 -14.81
N LEU A 65 -1.94 0.21 -14.69
CA LEU A 65 -1.04 0.07 -15.84
C LEU A 65 -1.32 -1.22 -16.63
N ALA A 66 -1.62 -2.34 -15.96
CA ALA A 66 -2.00 -3.59 -16.62
C ALA A 66 -3.22 -3.40 -17.52
N VAL A 67 -4.25 -2.72 -17.00
CA VAL A 67 -5.48 -2.42 -17.73
C VAL A 67 -5.20 -1.51 -18.92
N ALA A 68 -4.37 -0.49 -18.77
CA ALA A 68 -3.99 0.41 -19.86
C ALA A 68 -3.23 -0.31 -20.98
N VAL A 69 -2.26 -1.17 -20.62
CA VAL A 69 -1.50 -1.95 -21.58
C VAL A 69 -2.41 -2.94 -22.32
N TYR A 70 -3.30 -3.62 -21.61
CA TYR A 70 -4.28 -4.51 -22.22
C TYR A 70 -5.21 -3.76 -23.18
N ALA A 71 -5.79 -2.65 -22.73
CA ALA A 71 -6.67 -1.82 -23.56
C ALA A 71 -5.95 -1.27 -24.81
N SER A 72 -4.67 -0.92 -24.68
CA SER A 72 -3.82 -0.50 -25.81
C SER A 72 -3.58 -1.63 -26.80
N ALA A 73 -3.30 -2.84 -26.31
CA ALA A 73 -3.07 -4.01 -27.14
C ALA A 73 -4.32 -4.42 -27.94
N GLU A 74 -5.49 -4.34 -27.31
CA GLU A 74 -6.80 -4.65 -27.92
C GLU A 74 -7.42 -3.46 -28.68
N ARG A 75 -6.75 -2.29 -28.68
CA ARG A 75 -7.21 -1.05 -29.34
C ARG A 75 -8.62 -0.64 -28.91
N LEU A 76 -8.90 -0.72 -27.61
CA LEU A 76 -10.19 -0.33 -27.07
C LEU A 76 -10.39 1.19 -27.19
N ALA A 77 -11.62 1.61 -27.48
CA ALA A 77 -11.94 3.00 -27.78
C ALA A 77 -11.64 3.99 -26.64
N PHE A 78 -11.55 3.51 -25.40
CA PHE A 78 -11.36 4.32 -24.18
C PHE A 78 -9.90 4.30 -23.66
N VAL A 79 -8.95 3.82 -24.47
CA VAL A 79 -7.55 3.64 -24.04
C VAL A 79 -6.89 4.96 -23.65
N ASP A 80 -7.18 6.04 -24.39
CA ASP A 80 -6.57 7.34 -24.16
C ASP A 80 -7.06 7.95 -22.84
N GLU A 81 -8.34 7.78 -22.50
CA GLU A 81 -8.90 8.17 -21.21
C GLU A 81 -8.24 7.43 -20.05
N ILE A 82 -7.95 6.13 -20.20
CA ILE A 82 -7.22 5.37 -19.19
C ILE A 82 -5.82 5.97 -18.99
N TRP A 83 -5.06 6.17 -20.06
CA TRP A 83 -3.72 6.74 -19.96
C TRP A 83 -3.74 8.12 -19.33
N ASN A 84 -4.68 8.97 -19.73
CA ASN A 84 -4.85 10.31 -19.17
C ASN A 84 -5.13 10.26 -17.67
N ILE A 85 -6.05 9.41 -17.21
CA ILE A 85 -6.33 9.24 -15.78
C ILE A 85 -5.11 8.70 -15.06
N LEU A 86 -4.44 7.68 -15.61
CA LEU A 86 -3.28 7.09 -14.96
C LEU A 86 -2.14 8.08 -14.79
N LEU A 87 -1.79 8.81 -15.84
CA LEU A 87 -0.71 9.80 -15.80
C LEU A 87 -1.09 10.98 -14.90
N ALA A 88 -2.31 11.50 -15.02
CA ALA A 88 -2.76 12.65 -14.24
C ALA A 88 -2.94 12.34 -12.75
N VAL A 89 -3.26 11.10 -12.38
CA VAL A 89 -3.49 10.72 -10.98
C VAL A 89 -2.26 10.06 -10.37
N PHE A 90 -1.72 9.00 -10.97
CA PHE A 90 -0.67 8.22 -10.33
C PHE A 90 0.68 8.91 -10.31
N ILE A 91 1.00 9.79 -11.27
CA ILE A 91 2.26 10.55 -11.21
C ILE A 91 2.22 11.54 -10.04
N PRO A 92 1.25 12.46 -9.91
CA PRO A 92 1.22 13.39 -8.77
C PRO A 92 1.03 12.68 -7.43
N VAL A 93 0.19 11.64 -7.36
CA VAL A 93 0.01 10.88 -6.13
C VAL A 93 1.28 10.13 -5.77
N GLY A 94 1.89 9.40 -6.71
CA GLY A 94 3.13 8.64 -6.50
C GLY A 94 4.29 9.53 -6.07
N LEU A 95 4.41 10.71 -6.67
CA LEU A 95 5.33 11.75 -6.27
C LEU A 95 4.99 12.24 -4.85
N GLY A 96 3.77 12.73 -4.60
CA GLY A 96 3.36 13.24 -3.29
C GLY A 96 3.61 12.26 -2.14
N ILE A 97 3.17 11.01 -2.28
CA ILE A 97 3.32 9.98 -1.24
C ILE A 97 4.77 9.60 -0.98
N ARG A 98 5.66 9.76 -1.96
CA ARG A 98 7.09 9.46 -1.83
C ARG A 98 7.78 10.38 -0.82
N TRP A 99 7.30 11.61 -0.68
CA TRP A 99 7.83 12.60 0.27
C TRP A 99 6.97 12.78 1.51
N TRP A 100 5.65 12.55 1.42
CA TRP A 100 4.73 12.82 2.50
C TRP A 100 3.49 11.93 2.45
N TRP A 101 3.14 11.30 3.57
CA TRP A 101 1.87 10.58 3.72
C TRP A 101 0.97 11.29 4.75
N PRO A 102 -0.25 11.73 4.36
CA PRO A 102 -1.16 12.34 5.31
C PRO A 102 -1.75 11.30 6.28
N VAL A 103 -1.64 11.56 7.58
CA VAL A 103 -2.20 10.67 8.63
C VAL A 103 -3.70 10.44 8.44
N ALA A 104 -4.44 11.42 7.91
CA ALA A 104 -5.87 11.28 7.64
C ALA A 104 -6.22 10.09 6.71
N LEU A 105 -5.32 9.74 5.78
CA LEU A 105 -5.46 8.62 4.84
C LEU A 105 -4.92 7.29 5.36
N THR A 106 -4.62 7.19 6.66
CA THR A 106 -4.18 5.95 7.31
C THR A 106 -5.36 5.20 7.91
N PRO A 107 -5.26 3.87 8.16
CA PRO A 107 -6.34 3.11 8.80
C PRO A 107 -6.67 3.65 10.18
N ARG A 108 -7.91 3.42 10.64
CA ARG A 108 -8.44 3.97 11.90
C ARG A 108 -7.52 3.74 13.10
N TRP A 109 -7.06 2.50 13.29
CA TRP A 109 -6.18 2.15 14.40
C TRP A 109 -4.87 2.96 14.40
N HIS A 110 -4.32 3.26 13.22
CA HIS A 110 -3.06 4.00 13.10
C HIS A 110 -3.28 5.48 13.44
N LYS A 111 -4.41 6.06 13.03
CA LYS A 111 -4.80 7.42 13.43
C LYS A 111 -4.92 7.53 14.95
N GLU A 112 -5.56 6.55 15.58
CA GLU A 112 -5.71 6.49 17.04
C GLU A 112 -4.35 6.31 17.75
N TRP A 113 -3.45 5.48 17.21
CA TRP A 113 -2.09 5.32 17.73
C TRP A 113 -1.29 6.62 17.63
N VAL A 114 -1.37 7.34 16.50
CA VAL A 114 -0.73 8.65 16.34
C VAL A 114 -1.30 9.68 17.32
N SER A 115 -2.61 9.69 17.57
CA SER A 115 -3.21 10.61 18.56
C SER A 115 -2.79 10.31 20.00
N ARG A 116 -2.35 9.08 20.30
CA ARG A 116 -1.81 8.70 21.62
C ARG A 116 -0.31 9.01 21.79
N GLY A 117 0.35 9.52 20.76
CA GLY A 117 1.78 9.88 20.77
C GLY A 117 2.52 9.41 19.53
N GLY A 118 2.15 8.25 19.00
CA GLY A 118 2.71 7.72 17.75
C GLY A 118 4.22 7.48 17.78
N SER A 119 4.75 7.07 18.94
CA SER A 119 6.16 6.72 19.15
C SER A 119 6.34 5.21 19.38
N PRO A 120 7.57 4.66 19.27
CA PRO A 120 7.84 3.26 19.58
C PRO A 120 7.40 2.82 20.99
N GLU A 121 7.36 3.74 21.95
CA GLU A 121 6.91 3.53 23.33
C GLU A 121 5.37 3.56 23.47
N THR A 122 4.67 4.11 22.47
CA THR A 122 3.20 4.19 22.47
C THR A 122 2.59 2.82 22.13
N PRO A 123 1.72 2.24 22.98
CA PRO A 123 1.08 0.95 22.71
C PRO A 123 0.32 0.92 21.38
N LEU A 124 0.62 -0.07 20.53
CA LEU A 124 0.03 -0.27 19.21
C LEU A 124 -1.48 -0.62 19.24
N TRP A 125 -1.95 -1.13 20.37
CA TRP A 125 -3.37 -1.41 20.62
C TRP A 125 -3.96 -0.31 21.50
N GLY A 126 -5.22 0.03 21.25
CA GLY A 126 -5.97 0.90 22.14
C GLY A 126 -6.14 0.27 23.54
N PRO A 127 -6.42 1.09 24.56
CA PRO A 127 -6.61 0.61 25.94
C PRO A 127 -7.75 -0.41 26.07
N ASP A 128 -8.76 -0.33 25.19
CA ASP A 128 -9.94 -1.20 25.19
C ASP A 128 -9.86 -2.31 24.12
N GLU A 129 -8.73 -2.45 23.42
CA GLU A 129 -8.57 -3.47 22.39
C GLU A 129 -7.92 -4.74 22.94
N GLU A 130 -8.50 -5.90 22.62
CA GLU A 130 -7.86 -7.19 22.89
C GLU A 130 -6.61 -7.36 22.04
N VAL A 131 -5.46 -7.56 22.69
CA VAL A 131 -4.21 -7.90 22.00
C VAL A 131 -4.29 -9.35 21.52
N PRO A 132 -4.08 -9.64 20.22
CA PRO A 132 -4.11 -11.00 19.71
C PRO A 132 -3.15 -11.91 20.50
N GLN A 133 -3.64 -13.06 20.96
CA GLN A 133 -2.88 -13.97 21.85
C GLN A 133 -1.49 -14.36 21.29
N ALA A 134 -1.34 -14.45 19.97
CA ALA A 134 -0.07 -14.74 19.31
C ALA A 134 0.99 -13.63 19.47
N GLN A 135 0.57 -12.38 19.69
CA GLN A 135 1.45 -11.25 19.99
C GLN A 135 1.66 -11.07 21.49
N ALA A 136 0.64 -11.34 22.32
CA ALA A 136 0.78 -11.34 23.78
C ALA A 136 1.88 -12.30 24.25
N ARG A 137 2.03 -13.46 23.59
CA ARG A 137 3.10 -14.45 23.90
C ARG A 137 4.51 -14.02 23.49
N LYS A 138 4.67 -13.06 22.57
CA LYS A 138 6.00 -12.60 22.09
C LYS A 138 6.62 -11.50 22.97
N GLY A 139 5.84 -10.84 23.83
CA GLY A 139 6.33 -9.83 24.79
C GLY A 139 6.97 -10.40 26.06
N TRP A 140 7.25 -11.70 26.10
CA TRP A 140 7.82 -12.43 27.24
C TRP A 140 9.19 -13.03 26.87
N ARG A 141 10.11 -12.21 26.35
CA ARG A 141 11.55 -12.50 26.26
C ARG A 141 12.35 -11.22 26.29
#